data_AF-A0A8H6RIC9-F1
#
_entry.id   AF-A0A8H6RIC9-F1
#
_cell.length_a   1.000
_cell.length_b   1.000
_cell.length_c   1.000
_cell.angle_alpha   90.00
_cell.angle_beta   90.00
_cell.angle_gamma   90.00
#
_symmetry.space_group_name_H-M   'P 1'
#
loop_
_entity.id
_entity.type
_entity.pdbx_description
1 polymer ?
#
loop_
_entity_poly.entity_id
_entity_poly.type
_entity_poly.pdbx_seq_one_letter_code
_entity_poly.pdbx_strand_id
1 'polypeptide(L)'
;MAEASEPTRQQEEDKSKTKRSAPSSDVDLEPNFFVVAGMFLAFTLIVGSIFYYKVDNRSPPGAFASWVNEKYPWIDTSLNRPRSSVPVFGAQAQEVTGKLSLTEEELKAYDGTDSEKPIYLGINGTIFDVSASPAFYGPGGHYNHFVGKDATLYLENG
;
A
#
# COMPACT_ATOMS: atom_id res chain seq x y z
N MET A 1 -10.52 -89.52 20.79
CA MET A 1 -9.37 -88.70 21.21
C MET A 1 -8.96 -87.85 20.02
N ALA A 2 -9.10 -86.53 20.22
CA ALA A 2 -8.35 -85.40 19.67
C ALA A 2 -8.00 -85.28 18.16
N GLU A 3 -8.39 -84.11 17.67
CA GLU A 3 -7.65 -83.16 16.82
C GLU A 3 -7.57 -83.38 15.30
N ALA A 4 -8.47 -82.65 14.63
CA ALA A 4 -8.20 -82.01 13.34
C ALA A 4 -7.06 -80.99 13.48
N SER A 5 -6.23 -80.83 12.45
CA SER A 5 -5.70 -79.51 12.07
C SER A 5 -4.94 -79.59 10.75
N GLU A 6 -5.57 -79.05 9.71
CA GLU A 6 -4.89 -78.57 8.50
C GLU A 6 -3.87 -77.50 8.89
N PRO A 7 -2.62 -77.55 8.39
CA PRO A 7 -1.76 -76.39 8.47
C PRO A 7 -2.17 -75.41 7.37
N THR A 8 -2.77 -74.31 7.84
CA THR A 8 -2.22 -73.00 7.55
C THR A 8 -2.59 -72.41 6.19
N ARG A 9 -3.88 -72.10 6.11
CA ARG A 9 -4.46 -70.91 5.46
C ARG A 9 -3.79 -69.62 5.97
N GLN A 10 -2.48 -69.42 5.75
CA GLN A 10 -1.76 -68.20 6.16
C GLN A 10 -0.85 -67.60 5.08
N GLN A 11 -0.82 -68.12 3.86
CA GLN A 11 -0.03 -67.49 2.79
C GLN A 11 -0.76 -66.41 1.98
N GLU A 12 -2.04 -66.14 2.25
CA GLU A 12 -2.81 -65.15 1.48
C GLU A 12 -3.19 -63.87 2.28
N GLU A 13 -2.96 -63.83 3.60
CA GLU A 13 -3.23 -62.61 4.39
C GLU A 13 -2.06 -61.61 4.45
N ASP A 14 -0.85 -61.98 4.02
CA ASP A 14 0.32 -61.09 4.13
C ASP A 14 0.48 -60.10 2.95
N LYS A 15 -0.44 -60.12 1.97
CA LYS A 15 -0.42 -59.17 0.84
C LYS A 15 -1.38 -57.98 0.99
N SER A 16 -2.12 -57.87 2.09
CA SER A 16 -3.00 -56.70 2.32
C SER A 16 -2.40 -55.61 3.21
N LYS A 17 -1.22 -55.84 3.80
CA LYS A 17 -0.62 -54.92 4.78
C LYS A 17 0.53 -54.07 4.21
N THR A 18 0.41 -53.65 2.95
CA THR A 18 1.22 -52.55 2.40
C THR A 18 0.31 -51.42 1.90
N LYS A 19 -0.50 -50.89 2.82
CA LYS A 19 -1.17 -49.60 2.68
C LYS A 19 -1.15 -48.85 4.02
N ARG A 20 0.02 -48.43 4.48
CA ARG A 20 0.24 -47.40 5.52
C ARG A 20 1.65 -46.88 5.30
N SER A 21 1.95 -45.61 5.12
CA SER A 21 1.22 -44.35 5.20
C SER A 21 2.18 -43.34 4.55
N ALA A 22 1.70 -42.41 3.73
CA ALA A 22 2.54 -41.30 3.30
C ALA A 22 3.09 -40.60 4.56
N PRO A 23 4.35 -40.16 4.61
CA PRO A 23 4.79 -39.26 5.67
C PRO A 23 3.92 -38.02 5.54
N SER A 24 2.96 -37.84 6.45
CA SER A 24 2.24 -36.58 6.49
C SER A 24 3.29 -35.55 6.87
N SER A 25 3.60 -34.67 5.92
CA SER A 25 4.33 -33.44 6.20
C SER A 25 3.36 -32.49 6.90
N ASP A 26 2.81 -32.94 8.03
CA ASP A 26 2.20 -32.06 8.98
C ASP A 26 3.39 -31.40 9.66
N VAL A 27 3.87 -30.30 9.10
CA VAL A 27 4.69 -29.39 9.88
C VAL A 27 3.80 -29.03 11.05
N ASP A 28 4.10 -29.56 12.22
CA ASP A 28 3.44 -29.20 13.47
C ASP A 28 3.68 -27.69 13.69
N LEU A 29 2.83 -26.87 13.07
CA LEU A 29 2.77 -25.42 13.20
C LEU A 29 2.06 -25.06 14.51
N GLU A 30 2.23 -25.87 15.55
CA GLU A 30 1.78 -25.48 16.87
C GLU A 30 2.53 -24.19 17.23
N PRO A 31 1.82 -23.06 17.41
CA PRO A 31 2.46 -21.79 17.67
C PRO A 31 3.19 -21.87 19.01
N ASN A 32 4.50 -22.09 18.96
CA ASN A 32 5.31 -22.14 20.17
C ASN A 32 5.26 -20.77 20.85
N PHE A 33 4.69 -20.73 22.05
CA PHE A 33 4.50 -19.49 22.80
C PHE A 33 5.80 -18.68 22.90
N PHE A 34 6.96 -19.34 23.08
CA PHE A 34 8.26 -18.66 23.13
C PHE A 34 8.63 -18.01 21.79
N VAL A 35 8.28 -18.65 20.67
CA VAL A 35 8.50 -18.09 19.32
C VAL A 35 7.56 -16.90 19.09
N VAL A 36 6.28 -17.05 19.40
CA VAL A 36 5.29 -15.97 19.26
C VAL A 36 5.64 -14.78 20.16
N ALA A 37 5.99 -15.03 21.43
CA ALA A 37 6.44 -14.02 22.37
C ALA A 37 7.75 -13.35 21.91
N GLY A 38 8.69 -14.13 21.37
CA GLY A 38 9.93 -13.62 20.79
C GLY A 38 9.68 -12.72 19.57
N MET A 39 8.78 -13.11 18.67
CA MET A 39 8.36 -12.29 17.53
C MET A 39 7.65 -11.01 17.98
N PHE A 40 6.80 -11.08 19.01
CA PHE A 40 6.16 -9.91 19.61
C PHE A 40 7.18 -8.97 20.26
N LEU A 41 8.18 -9.50 20.96
CA LEU A 41 9.25 -8.72 21.55
C LEU A 41 10.08 -8.04 20.45
N ALA A 42 10.48 -8.78 19.41
CA ALA A 42 11.20 -8.21 18.27
C ALA A 42 10.38 -7.11 17.58
N PHE A 43 9.09 -7.35 17.36
CA PHE A 43 8.18 -6.37 16.77
C PHE A 43 8.07 -5.10 17.62
N THR A 44 7.88 -5.23 18.93
CA THR A 44 7.79 -4.07 19.85
C THR A 44 9.10 -3.29 19.91
N LEU A 45 10.25 -3.95 19.87
CA LEU A 45 11.56 -3.29 19.79
C LEU A 45 11.75 -2.56 18.45
N ILE A 46 11.31 -3.13 17.33
CA ILE A 46 11.36 -2.48 16.01
C ILE A 46 10.47 -1.24 15.99
N VAL A 47 9.21 -1.36 16.43
CA VAL A 47 8.26 -0.23 16.47
C VAL A 47 8.74 0.85 17.43
N GLY A 48 9.22 0.47 18.61
CA GLY A 48 9.79 1.39 19.59
C GLY A 48 11.02 2.11 19.05
N SER A 49 11.89 1.41 18.31
CA SER A 49 13.06 2.01 17.66
C SER A 49 12.67 3.04 16.59
N ILE A 50 11.64 2.77 15.78
CA ILE A 50 11.11 3.73 14.80
C ILE A 50 10.55 4.98 15.50
N PHE A 51 9.79 4.80 16.58
CA PHE A 51 9.25 5.92 17.34
C PHE A 51 10.36 6.75 18.00
N TYR A 52 11.35 6.08 18.60
CA TYR A 52 12.52 6.71 19.18
C TYR A 52 13.32 7.49 18.13
N TYR A 53 13.57 6.88 16.97
CA TYR A 53 14.20 7.56 15.83
C TYR A 53 13.44 8.83 15.43
N LYS A 54 12.10 8.79 15.31
CA LYS A 54 11.30 9.98 14.97
C LYS A 54 11.37 11.08 16.03
N VAL A 55 11.49 10.72 17.30
CA VAL A 55 11.65 11.69 18.39
C VAL A 55 13.05 12.32 18.36
N ASP A 56 14.08 11.50 18.13
CA ASP A 56 15.48 11.93 18.09
C ASP A 56 15.83 12.69 16.79
N ASN A 57 15.10 12.46 15.69
CA ASN A 57 15.28 13.16 14.41
C ASN A 57 14.60 14.54 14.36
N ARG A 58 14.15 15.08 15.49
CA ARG A 58 13.70 16.48 15.58
C ARG A 58 14.90 17.40 15.41
N SER A 59 14.82 18.43 14.58
CA SER A 59 15.96 19.32 14.35
C SER A 59 16.35 20.11 15.61
N PRO A 60 17.62 20.06 16.08
CA PRO A 60 18.76 19.33 15.51
C PRO A 60 18.76 17.83 15.88
N PRO A 61 19.08 16.92 14.93
CA PRO A 61 19.01 15.48 15.14
C PRO A 61 19.98 15.03 16.24
N GLY A 62 19.51 14.13 17.11
CA GLY A 62 20.32 13.54 18.15
C GLY A 62 21.36 12.54 17.64
N ALA A 63 22.12 11.97 18.57
CA ALA A 63 23.24 11.08 18.25
C ALA A 63 22.80 9.79 17.55
N PHE A 64 21.63 9.26 17.89
CA PHE A 64 21.11 8.05 17.29
C PHE A 64 20.59 8.32 15.87
N ALA A 65 19.78 9.36 15.68
CA ALA A 65 19.30 9.76 14.37
C ALA A 65 20.46 10.06 13.41
N SER A 66 21.51 10.74 13.89
CA SER A 66 22.71 11.03 13.10
C SER A 66 23.42 9.74 12.66
N TRP A 67 23.65 8.80 13.59
CA TRP A 67 24.25 7.50 13.27
C TRP A 67 23.40 6.68 12.30
N VAL A 68 22.08 6.66 12.49
CA VAL A 68 21.14 5.96 11.60
C VAL A 68 21.18 6.56 10.20
N ASN A 69 21.15 7.88 10.08
CA ASN A 69 21.14 8.57 8.79
C ASN A 69 22.47 8.39 8.05
N GLU A 70 23.59 8.36 8.76
CA GLU A 70 24.91 8.06 8.20
C GLU A 70 24.99 6.60 7.73
N LYS A 71 24.54 5.65 8.56
CA LYS A 71 24.68 4.21 8.29
C LYS A 71 23.66 3.70 7.27
N TYR A 72 22.46 4.29 7.26
CA TYR A 72 21.31 3.85 6.48
C TYR A 72 20.61 5.07 5.84
N PRO A 73 21.20 5.66 4.79
CA PRO A 73 20.67 6.88 4.16
C PRO A 73 19.25 6.73 3.59
N TRP A 74 18.81 5.49 3.30
CA TRP A 74 17.44 5.19 2.86
C TRP A 74 16.39 5.37 3.97
N ILE A 75 16.78 5.30 5.24
CA ILE A 75 15.85 5.36 6.39
C ILE A 75 15.26 6.76 6.52
N ASP A 76 16.10 7.80 6.43
CA ASP A 76 15.63 9.19 6.52
C ASP A 76 14.65 9.52 5.38
N THR A 77 14.99 9.12 4.16
CA THR A 77 14.13 9.34 2.98
C THR A 77 12.79 8.60 3.12
N SER A 78 12.78 7.41 3.72
CA SER A 78 11.57 6.58 3.81
C SER A 78 10.69 6.96 5.01
N LEU A 79 11.28 7.37 6.13
CA LEU A 79 10.56 7.65 7.37
C LEU A 79 10.25 9.15 7.57
N ASN A 80 11.02 10.04 6.94
CA ASN A 80 10.92 11.49 7.15
C ASN A 80 10.61 12.30 5.88
N ARG A 81 10.32 11.67 4.73
CA ARG A 81 9.78 12.40 3.58
C ARG A 81 8.49 13.10 4.02
N PRO A 82 8.41 14.45 4.02
CA PRO A 82 7.11 15.07 3.83
C PRO A 82 6.57 14.48 2.53
N ARG A 83 5.31 14.05 2.49
CA ARG A 83 4.69 13.60 1.23
C ARG A 83 4.86 14.75 0.24
N SER A 84 5.89 14.71 -0.60
CA SER A 84 5.93 15.48 -1.82
C SER A 84 4.75 14.96 -2.61
N SER A 85 3.86 15.86 -3.00
CA SER A 85 2.60 15.65 -3.72
C SER A 85 2.75 14.97 -5.09
N VAL A 86 3.86 14.29 -5.36
CA VAL A 86 4.05 13.48 -6.57
C VAL A 86 3.29 12.17 -6.37
N PRO A 87 2.16 11.96 -7.07
CA PRO A 87 1.41 10.73 -6.91
C PRO A 87 2.10 9.60 -7.64
N VAL A 88 2.14 8.45 -6.97
CA VAL A 88 2.76 7.20 -7.44
C VAL A 88 2.01 6.61 -8.65
N PHE A 89 0.82 7.14 -8.98
CA PHE A 89 0.06 6.77 -10.17
C PHE A 89 -0.60 8.02 -10.80
N GLY A 90 -0.19 8.35 -12.03
CA GLY A 90 -1.03 9.01 -13.05
C GLY A 90 -1.56 10.45 -12.85
N ALA A 91 -1.34 11.11 -11.72
CA ALA A 91 -1.94 12.43 -11.46
C ALA A 91 -0.88 13.50 -11.18
N GLN A 92 -0.02 13.83 -12.15
CA GLN A 92 0.83 15.04 -12.05
C GLN A 92 -0.05 16.29 -12.20
N ALA A 93 -0.96 16.50 -11.24
CA ALA A 93 -1.75 17.70 -11.11
C ALA A 93 -0.84 18.75 -10.49
N GLN A 94 -0.33 19.65 -11.31
CA GLN A 94 0.48 20.75 -10.81
C GLN A 94 -0.46 21.77 -10.20
N GLU A 95 -0.38 21.93 -8.88
CA GLU A 95 -1.11 22.98 -8.18
C GLU A 95 -0.60 24.33 -8.72
N VAL A 96 -1.48 25.11 -9.33
CA VAL A 96 -1.14 26.47 -9.80
C VAL A 96 -1.32 27.41 -8.60
N THR A 97 -0.64 27.14 -7.50
CA THR A 97 -0.75 27.94 -6.28
C THR A 97 -0.12 29.31 -6.53
N GLY A 98 -0.96 30.35 -6.60
CA GLY A 98 -0.53 31.71 -6.26
C GLY A 98 -0.83 32.82 -7.26
N LYS A 99 -1.47 32.58 -8.41
CA LYS A 99 -1.83 33.70 -9.31
C LYS A 99 -3.03 33.52 -10.24
N LEU A 100 -3.56 32.31 -10.41
CA LEU A 100 -4.72 32.09 -11.26
C LEU A 100 -5.98 32.04 -10.38
N SER A 101 -6.76 33.11 -10.41
CA SER A 101 -8.12 33.18 -9.88
C SER A 101 -9.05 33.24 -11.09
N LEU A 102 -9.44 32.08 -11.60
CA LEU A 102 -10.38 32.00 -12.70
C LEU A 102 -11.80 31.86 -12.15
N THR A 103 -12.74 32.58 -12.75
CA THR A 103 -14.17 32.43 -12.49
C THR A 103 -14.70 31.12 -13.05
N GLU A 104 -15.90 30.68 -12.64
CA GLU A 104 -16.50 29.46 -13.16
C GLU A 104 -16.74 29.53 -14.67
N GLU A 105 -17.06 30.72 -15.21
CA GLU A 105 -17.21 30.93 -16.64
C GLU A 105 -15.88 30.78 -17.39
N GLU A 106 -14.79 31.26 -16.80
CA GLU A 106 -13.45 31.14 -17.39
C GLU A 106 -12.92 29.71 -17.29
N LEU A 107 -13.25 28.96 -16.22
CA LEU A 107 -12.85 27.57 -16.07
C LEU A 107 -13.44 26.69 -17.18
N LYS A 108 -14.68 26.97 -17.63
CA LYS A 108 -15.36 26.20 -18.69
C LYS A 108 -14.60 26.17 -20.01
N ALA A 109 -13.73 27.14 -20.26
CA ALA A 109 -12.88 27.16 -21.46
C ALA A 109 -11.70 26.16 -21.40
N TYR A 110 -11.47 25.53 -20.26
CA TYR A 110 -10.35 24.62 -19.96
C TYR A 110 -10.83 23.21 -19.57
N ASP A 111 -11.85 22.73 -20.27
CA ASP A 111 -12.45 21.39 -20.11
C ASP A 111 -11.69 20.27 -20.88
N GLY A 112 -10.61 20.65 -21.57
CA GLY A 112 -9.80 19.75 -22.38
C GLY A 112 -10.39 19.39 -23.74
N THR A 113 -11.50 20.00 -24.16
CA THR A 113 -12.04 19.83 -25.53
C THR A 113 -11.11 20.38 -26.60
N ASP A 114 -10.34 21.41 -26.26
CA ASP A 114 -9.30 21.99 -27.09
C ASP A 114 -7.93 21.42 -26.67
N SER A 115 -7.30 20.68 -27.57
CA SER A 115 -5.99 20.07 -27.33
C SER A 115 -4.85 21.08 -27.24
N GLU A 116 -5.06 22.33 -27.67
CA GLU A 116 -4.07 23.41 -27.53
C GLU A 116 -4.16 24.12 -26.17
N LYS A 117 -5.22 23.86 -25.39
CA LYS A 117 -5.44 24.49 -24.09
C LYS A 117 -5.13 23.53 -22.94
N PRO A 118 -4.66 24.06 -21.80
CA PRO A 118 -4.53 23.26 -20.60
C PRO A 118 -5.90 22.83 -20.07
N ILE A 119 -5.92 21.74 -19.30
CA ILE A 119 -7.09 21.21 -18.62
C ILE A 119 -7.02 21.65 -17.16
N TYR A 120 -8.02 22.40 -16.71
CA TYR A 120 -8.08 22.90 -15.33
C TYR A 120 -9.17 22.20 -14.52
N LEU A 121 -8.83 21.91 -13.27
CA LEU A 121 -9.70 21.31 -12.27
C LEU A 121 -9.72 22.20 -11.02
N GLY A 122 -10.89 22.72 -10.66
CA GLY A 122 -11.07 23.46 -9.41
C GLY A 122 -11.42 22.52 -8.26
N ILE A 123 -10.64 22.53 -7.18
CA ILE A 123 -10.96 21.81 -5.93
C ILE A 123 -10.71 22.76 -4.75
N ASN A 124 -11.76 23.00 -3.96
CA ASN A 124 -11.73 23.84 -2.76
C ASN A 124 -11.17 25.25 -2.99
N GLY A 125 -11.56 25.88 -4.11
CA GLY A 125 -11.06 27.20 -4.52
C GLY A 125 -9.62 27.21 -5.05
N THR A 126 -8.97 26.05 -5.15
CA THR A 126 -7.63 25.90 -5.75
C THR A 126 -7.75 25.34 -7.16
N ILE A 127 -7.04 25.96 -8.11
CA ILE A 127 -6.98 25.50 -9.50
C ILE A 127 -5.77 24.60 -9.69
N PHE A 128 -6.05 23.40 -10.19
CA PHE A 128 -5.05 22.39 -10.54
C PHE A 128 -4.94 22.27 -12.06
N ASP A 129 -3.71 22.32 -12.57
CA ASP A 129 -3.41 21.99 -13.96
C ASP A 129 -3.25 20.47 -14.08
N VAL A 130 -4.20 19.84 -14.77
CA VAL A 130 -4.24 18.39 -15.01
C VAL A 130 -3.94 18.03 -16.47
N SER A 131 -3.41 18.97 -17.25
CA SER A 131 -3.06 18.80 -18.67
C SER A 131 -2.03 17.70 -18.93
N ALA A 132 -1.25 17.33 -17.90
CA ALA A 132 -0.26 16.27 -17.98
C ALA A 132 -0.90 14.87 -18.17
N SER A 133 -2.20 14.72 -17.92
CA SER A 133 -2.90 13.43 -17.97
C SER A 133 -4.23 13.52 -18.74
N PRO A 134 -4.20 13.89 -20.04
CA PRO A 134 -5.41 14.10 -20.84
C PRO A 134 -6.21 12.81 -21.06
N ALA A 135 -5.60 11.63 -20.90
CA ALA A 135 -6.31 10.35 -20.96
C ALA A 135 -7.33 10.17 -19.83
N PHE A 136 -7.14 10.83 -18.69
CA PHE A 136 -8.02 10.72 -17.51
C PHE A 136 -8.96 11.92 -17.39
N TYR A 137 -8.45 13.11 -17.70
CA TYR A 137 -9.14 14.39 -17.49
C TYR A 137 -9.66 15.03 -18.79
N GLY A 138 -9.11 14.64 -19.95
CA GLY A 138 -9.55 15.11 -21.25
C GLY A 138 -10.78 14.36 -21.78
N PRO A 139 -11.26 14.71 -22.99
CA PRO A 139 -12.50 14.21 -23.56
C PRO A 139 -12.53 12.68 -23.65
N GLY A 140 -13.55 12.06 -23.05
CA GLY A 140 -13.68 10.59 -22.96
C GLY A 140 -12.94 9.96 -21.76
N GLY A 141 -12.21 10.75 -20.97
CA GLY A 141 -11.62 10.32 -19.70
C GLY A 141 -12.65 10.19 -18.59
N HIS A 142 -12.37 9.31 -17.63
CA HIS A 142 -13.28 8.99 -16.52
C HIS A 142 -13.58 10.21 -15.62
N TYR A 143 -12.68 11.20 -15.58
CA TYR A 143 -12.80 12.38 -14.74
C TYR A 143 -13.10 13.66 -15.53
N ASN A 144 -13.43 13.54 -16.82
CA ASN A 144 -13.72 14.70 -17.68
C ASN A 144 -14.95 15.51 -17.22
N HIS A 145 -15.88 14.90 -16.47
CA HIS A 145 -17.04 15.62 -15.94
C HIS A 145 -16.68 16.70 -14.91
N PHE A 146 -15.52 16.57 -14.27
CA PHE A 146 -15.09 17.45 -13.19
C PHE A 146 -14.18 18.59 -13.67
N VAL A 147 -13.67 18.53 -14.90
CA VAL A 147 -12.80 19.58 -15.44
C VAL A 147 -13.61 20.74 -16.02
N GLY A 148 -13.00 21.91 -16.03
CA GLY A 148 -13.65 23.15 -16.46
C GLY A 148 -14.79 23.63 -15.56
N LYS A 149 -14.89 23.09 -14.34
CA LYS A 149 -15.79 23.55 -13.28
C LYS A 149 -15.08 23.53 -11.93
N ASP A 150 -15.54 24.36 -11.02
CA ASP A 150 -15.13 24.26 -9.62
C ASP A 150 -15.97 23.18 -8.92
N ALA A 151 -15.32 22.10 -8.48
CA ALA A 151 -15.97 21.00 -7.77
C ALA A 151 -16.41 21.38 -6.34
N THR A 152 -16.11 22.61 -5.89
CA THR A 152 -16.47 23.11 -4.55
C THR A 152 -17.95 23.49 -4.42
N LEU A 153 -18.71 23.51 -5.52
CA LEU A 153 -20.10 24.01 -5.58
C LEU A 153 -21.17 23.09 -4.96
N TYR A 154 -20.87 22.33 -3.90
CA TYR A 154 -21.85 21.46 -3.23
C TYR A 154 -21.86 21.46 -1.70
N LEU A 155 -21.03 22.26 -1.00
CA LEU A 155 -20.97 22.20 0.48
C LEU A 155 -21.34 23.51 1.21
N GLU A 156 -21.93 24.50 0.56
CA GLU A 156 -22.42 25.69 1.27
C GLU A 156 -23.74 26.22 0.69
N ASN A 157 -24.79 25.40 0.77
CA ASN A 157 -26.17 25.90 0.87
C ASN A 157 -27.07 24.78 1.42
N GLY A 158 -27.33 24.84 2.72
CA GLY A 158 -28.25 23.99 3.48
C GLY A 158 -28.29 24.42 4.94
#